data_AF-A0A1V2GY09-F1
#
_entry.id   AF-A0A1V2GY09-F1
#
_cell.length_a   1.000
_cell.length_b   1.000
_cell.length_c   1.000
_cell.angle_alpha   90.00
_cell.angle_beta   90.00
_cell.angle_gamma   90.00
#
_symmetry.space_group_name_H-M   'P 1'
#
loop_
_entity.id
_entity.type
_entity.pdbx_description
1 polymer ?
#
loop_
_entity_poly.entity_id
_entity_poly.type
_entity_poly.pdbx_seq_one_letter_code
_entity_poly.pdbx_strand_id
1 'polypeptide(L)'
;MPRQLALQAALALSFFAAAGSLPALAQRGPQQGPLGIPDPSFEIVNNTDRGLEQLFANPVGVRDWGHDRLGAQWVPPGARHVVRLDPRGGCRQDLRLVWRGGGVDDLRDVDTCAQRQIVLGPPLPVPLPGKMAPGYAAPQGMALRLENRGGRPITLAFATPSGQPDWGQDLLLGRTLRAGARQSLALPPGPCLYDVKVIFADGAVQEARGLDLCARPAVRFP
;
A
#
# COMPACT_ATOMS: atom_id res chain seq x y z
N MET A 1 89.15 27.62 -3.70
CA MET A 1 88.26 27.24 -2.59
C MET A 1 86.88 26.92 -3.17
N PRO A 2 86.25 25.79 -2.80
CA PRO A 2 85.09 25.22 -3.47
C PRO A 2 83.76 25.55 -2.76
N ARG A 3 82.66 25.23 -3.47
CA ARG A 3 81.29 24.80 -3.03
C ARG A 3 80.17 25.67 -3.62
N GLN A 4 79.52 25.23 -4.70
CA GLN A 4 78.50 24.16 -4.83
C GLN A 4 77.08 24.69 -4.59
N LEU A 5 76.22 24.67 -5.63
CA LEU A 5 75.07 23.74 -5.83
C LEU A 5 73.73 24.48 -5.51
N ALA A 6 72.61 24.32 -6.20
CA ALA A 6 72.20 23.41 -7.27
C ALA A 6 70.91 23.90 -7.97
N LEU A 7 70.72 23.38 -9.19
CA LEU A 7 69.47 22.89 -9.82
C LEU A 7 68.18 23.71 -9.70
N GLN A 8 67.51 23.95 -10.84
CA GLN A 8 66.32 23.17 -11.19
C GLN A 8 66.17 23.04 -12.73
N ALA A 9 66.00 21.80 -13.19
CA ALA A 9 65.69 21.43 -14.56
C ALA A 9 64.18 21.28 -14.72
N ALA A 10 63.63 21.83 -15.80
CA ALA A 10 62.21 21.84 -16.11
C ALA A 10 61.86 20.83 -17.21
N LEU A 11 60.81 20.03 -16.92
CA LEU A 11 59.76 19.48 -17.79
C LEU A 11 60.14 18.71 -19.07
N ALA A 12 59.72 17.44 -19.16
CA ALA A 12 58.41 17.09 -19.74
C ALA A 12 58.25 15.54 -19.79
N LEU A 13 57.29 14.99 -19.05
CA LEU A 13 56.87 13.59 -19.13
C LEU A 13 55.40 13.56 -19.53
N SER A 14 55.16 13.13 -20.76
CA SER A 14 53.83 12.86 -21.33
C SER A 14 53.24 11.61 -20.67
N PHE A 15 52.12 11.75 -19.97
CA PHE A 15 51.32 10.62 -19.50
C PHE A 15 50.08 10.45 -20.37
N PHE A 16 50.00 9.30 -21.05
CA PHE A 16 48.80 8.82 -21.72
C PHE A 16 47.74 8.46 -20.67
N ALA A 17 46.57 9.10 -20.75
CA ALA A 17 45.42 8.77 -19.91
C ALA A 17 44.71 7.52 -20.43
N ALA A 18 44.66 6.47 -19.60
CA ALA A 18 43.83 5.29 -19.83
C ALA A 18 42.37 5.59 -19.46
N ALA A 19 41.46 5.50 -20.44
CA ALA A 19 40.03 5.67 -20.23
C ALA A 19 39.41 4.38 -19.66
N GLY A 20 39.25 4.32 -18.33
CA GLY A 20 38.44 3.31 -17.65
C GLY A 20 36.99 3.77 -17.53
N SER A 21 36.06 3.08 -18.18
CA SER A 21 34.63 3.32 -18.07
C SER A 21 34.06 2.65 -16.82
N LEU A 22 33.74 3.45 -15.79
CA LEU A 22 32.96 3.03 -14.63
C LEU A 22 31.45 3.13 -14.93
N PRO A 23 30.63 2.14 -14.59
CA PRO A 23 29.18 2.27 -14.70
C PRO A 23 28.68 3.21 -13.59
N ALA A 24 28.05 4.32 -14.00
CA ALA A 24 27.42 5.26 -13.08
C ALA A 24 26.18 4.60 -12.45
N LEU A 25 26.22 4.35 -11.14
CA LEU A 25 25.04 4.08 -10.33
C LEU A 25 24.21 5.37 -10.24
N ALA A 26 23.16 5.47 -11.05
CA ALA A 26 22.18 6.55 -10.96
C ALA A 26 21.37 6.41 -9.66
N GLN A 27 21.67 7.25 -8.67
CA GLN A 27 20.86 7.42 -7.49
C GLN A 27 19.58 8.19 -7.86
N ARG A 28 18.42 7.53 -7.83
CA ARG A 28 17.12 8.21 -7.96
C ARG A 28 16.81 8.93 -6.64
N GLY A 29 17.00 10.24 -6.62
CA GLY A 29 16.45 11.13 -5.58
C GLY A 29 14.93 11.28 -5.68
N PRO A 30 14.27 11.84 -4.65
CA PRO A 30 12.82 12.06 -4.64
C PRO A 30 12.42 13.00 -5.77
N GLN A 31 11.39 12.62 -6.55
CA GLN A 31 10.93 13.39 -7.69
C GLN A 31 10.40 14.77 -7.26
N GLN A 32 11.11 15.83 -7.64
CA GLN A 32 10.68 17.21 -7.52
C GLN A 32 9.94 17.63 -8.80
N GLY A 33 8.79 18.30 -8.66
CA GLY A 33 8.00 18.81 -9.78
C GLY A 33 8.68 19.96 -10.54
N PRO A 34 8.11 20.41 -11.68
CA PRO A 34 8.79 21.23 -12.69
C PRO A 34 9.27 22.64 -12.27
N LEU A 35 8.97 23.09 -11.04
CA LEU A 35 9.27 24.45 -10.54
C LEU A 35 9.98 24.48 -9.18
N GLY A 36 10.42 23.35 -8.63
CA GLY A 36 10.98 23.29 -7.27
C GLY A 36 9.97 23.55 -6.14
N ILE A 37 8.72 23.89 -6.49
CA ILE A 37 7.58 23.96 -5.58
C ILE A 37 7.13 22.52 -5.28
N PRO A 38 7.04 22.12 -4.00
CA PRO A 38 6.50 20.82 -3.62
C PRO A 38 5.07 20.65 -4.15
N ASP A 39 4.79 19.54 -4.83
CA ASP A 39 3.41 19.15 -5.17
C ASP A 39 2.69 18.77 -3.86
N PRO A 40 1.51 19.28 -3.52
CA PRO A 40 0.74 18.86 -2.35
C PRO A 40 -0.32 17.80 -2.69
N SER A 41 -0.37 17.33 -3.93
CA SER A 41 -1.27 16.24 -4.32
C SER A 41 -0.98 14.96 -3.55
N PHE A 42 -2.04 14.25 -3.20
CA PHE A 42 -1.99 13.02 -2.41
C PHE A 42 -3.05 12.02 -2.89
N GLU A 43 -2.87 10.75 -2.54
CA GLU A 43 -3.87 9.71 -2.72
C GLU A 43 -4.69 9.56 -1.44
N ILE A 44 -6.02 9.61 -1.54
CA ILE A 44 -6.91 9.22 -0.46
C ILE A 44 -7.24 7.73 -0.63
N VAL A 45 -7.09 6.94 0.43
CA VAL A 45 -7.50 5.53 0.48
C VAL A 45 -8.65 5.43 1.46
N ASN A 46 -9.85 5.15 0.95
CA ASN A 46 -11.01 4.99 1.80
C ASN A 46 -11.02 3.58 2.41
N ASN A 47 -10.46 3.49 3.61
CA ASN A 47 -10.36 2.26 4.38
C ASN A 47 -11.49 2.21 5.45
N THR A 48 -12.69 2.62 5.08
CA THR A 48 -13.89 2.49 5.90
C THR A 48 -14.92 1.63 5.19
N ASP A 49 -16.01 1.29 5.87
CA ASP A 49 -17.20 0.66 5.31
C ASP A 49 -18.19 1.69 4.68
N ARG A 50 -17.87 2.98 4.75
CA ARG A 50 -18.70 4.08 4.21
C ARG A 50 -18.14 4.63 2.92
N GLY A 51 -19.00 5.11 2.03
CA GLY A 51 -18.57 5.86 0.85
C GLY A 51 -18.18 7.29 1.20
N LEU A 52 -17.01 7.75 0.78
CA LEU A 52 -16.65 9.17 0.84
C LEU A 52 -17.31 9.87 -0.35
N GLU A 53 -18.27 10.74 -0.06
CA GLU A 53 -19.08 11.42 -1.06
C GLU A 53 -18.45 12.73 -1.54
N GLN A 54 -17.84 13.50 -0.64
CA GLN A 54 -17.14 14.74 -0.97
C GLN A 54 -15.83 14.84 -0.19
N LEU A 55 -14.82 15.43 -0.80
CA LEU A 55 -13.56 15.76 -0.15
C LEU A 55 -13.20 17.20 -0.41
N PHE A 56 -13.00 17.97 0.65
CA PHE A 56 -12.50 19.33 0.58
C PHE A 56 -11.07 19.36 1.11
N ALA A 57 -10.26 20.23 0.53
CA ALA A 57 -8.86 20.41 0.90
C ALA A 57 -8.48 21.87 0.68
N ASN A 58 -8.04 22.53 1.75
CA ASN A 58 -7.62 23.92 1.72
C ASN A 58 -6.39 24.14 2.62
N PRO A 59 -5.57 25.17 2.34
CA PRO A 59 -4.46 25.49 3.22
C PRO A 59 -4.92 25.78 4.64
N VAL A 60 -4.10 25.40 5.63
CA VAL A 60 -4.39 25.63 7.04
C VAL A 60 -4.70 27.10 7.31
N GLY A 61 -5.75 27.35 8.10
CA GLY A 61 -6.20 28.70 8.47
C GLY A 61 -7.19 29.34 7.50
N VAL A 62 -7.44 28.74 6.34
CA VAL A 62 -8.52 29.16 5.44
C VAL A 62 -9.86 28.67 6.00
N ARG A 63 -10.82 29.58 6.18
CA ARG A 63 -12.13 29.27 6.78
C ARG A 63 -13.13 28.64 5.80
N ASP A 64 -13.02 28.99 4.52
CA ASP A 64 -13.85 28.41 3.46
C ASP A 64 -13.20 27.13 2.95
N TRP A 65 -14.00 26.06 2.87
CA TRP A 65 -13.57 24.75 2.38
C TRP A 65 -13.38 24.72 0.87
N GLY A 66 -13.98 25.66 0.14
CA GLY A 66 -13.91 25.73 -1.31
C GLY A 66 -14.73 24.63 -2.00
N HIS A 67 -14.28 24.21 -3.18
CA HIS A 67 -14.99 23.21 -3.99
C HIS A 67 -14.61 21.79 -3.60
N ASP A 68 -15.54 20.87 -3.85
CA ASP A 68 -15.32 19.44 -3.74
C ASP A 68 -14.26 18.99 -4.76
N ARG A 69 -13.22 18.33 -4.25
CA ARG A 69 -12.09 17.82 -5.02
C ARG A 69 -12.41 16.52 -5.75
N LEU A 70 -13.51 15.84 -5.40
CA LEU A 70 -13.97 14.62 -6.09
C LEU A 70 -14.88 14.93 -7.29
N GLY A 71 -15.54 16.09 -7.28
CA GLY A 71 -16.47 16.52 -8.34
C GLY A 71 -17.69 15.61 -8.43
N ALA A 72 -17.93 15.00 -9.60
CA ALA A 72 -19.03 14.04 -9.79
C ALA A 72 -18.69 12.61 -9.35
N GLN A 73 -17.44 12.37 -8.92
CA GLN A 73 -16.98 11.07 -8.43
C GLN A 73 -17.15 11.00 -6.92
N TRP A 74 -17.15 9.77 -6.39
CA TRP A 74 -17.08 9.50 -4.95
C TRP A 74 -16.07 8.36 -4.74
N VAL A 75 -15.58 8.17 -3.51
CA VAL A 75 -14.61 7.11 -3.20
C VAL A 75 -15.31 5.99 -2.41
N PRO A 76 -15.59 4.84 -3.04
CA PRO A 76 -16.18 3.69 -2.35
C PRO A 76 -15.33 3.13 -1.22
N PRO A 77 -15.93 2.34 -0.31
CA PRO A 77 -15.19 1.47 0.60
C PRO A 77 -14.10 0.67 -0.14
N GLY A 78 -12.88 0.68 0.39
CA GLY A 78 -11.71 0.00 -0.18
C GLY A 78 -11.11 0.64 -1.43
N ALA A 79 -11.68 1.75 -1.93
CA ALA A 79 -11.18 2.43 -3.11
C ALA A 79 -10.14 3.48 -2.78
N ARG A 80 -9.40 3.90 -3.81
CA ARG A 80 -8.40 4.98 -3.74
C ARG A 80 -8.69 6.03 -4.80
N HIS A 81 -8.34 7.28 -4.51
CA HIS A 81 -8.52 8.38 -5.43
C HIS A 81 -7.38 9.38 -5.31
N VAL A 82 -6.87 9.88 -6.43
CA VAL A 82 -5.81 10.89 -6.41
C VAL A 82 -6.43 12.27 -6.37
N VAL A 83 -6.20 12.97 -5.26
CA VAL A 83 -6.60 14.36 -5.07
C VAL A 83 -5.51 15.26 -5.64
N ARG A 84 -5.86 16.06 -6.65
CA ARG A 84 -4.94 17.02 -7.27
C ARG A 84 -5.14 18.39 -6.67
N LEU A 85 -4.04 18.96 -6.18
CA LEU A 85 -4.02 20.28 -5.56
C LEU A 85 -3.12 21.23 -6.35
N ASP A 86 -3.42 22.53 -6.27
CA ASP A 86 -2.54 23.56 -6.83
C ASP A 86 -1.25 23.62 -5.98
N PRO A 87 -0.06 23.45 -6.59
CA PRO A 87 1.21 23.56 -5.88
C PRO A 87 1.41 24.87 -5.09
N ARG A 88 0.74 25.95 -5.49
CA ARG A 88 0.79 27.24 -4.79
C ARG A 88 0.08 27.23 -3.44
N GLY A 89 -0.77 26.23 -3.17
CA GLY A 89 -1.47 26.06 -1.90
C GLY A 89 -0.60 25.57 -0.75
N GLY A 90 0.64 25.12 -1.03
CA GLY A 90 1.57 24.62 -0.01
C GLY A 90 1.19 23.25 0.56
N CYS A 91 2.02 22.72 1.46
CA CYS A 91 1.93 21.33 1.92
C CYS A 91 0.98 21.10 3.09
N ARG A 92 0.75 22.12 3.93
CA ARG A 92 -0.09 22.00 5.12
C ARG A 92 -1.54 22.27 4.77
N GLN A 93 -2.37 21.24 4.85
CA GLN A 93 -3.76 21.27 4.43
C GLN A 93 -4.69 20.89 5.58
N ASP A 94 -5.83 21.56 5.68
CA ASP A 94 -7.01 21.06 6.36
C ASP A 94 -7.87 20.31 5.35
N LEU A 95 -8.39 19.15 5.75
CA LEU A 95 -9.25 18.30 4.93
C LEU A 95 -10.59 18.13 5.61
N ARG A 96 -11.67 18.16 4.83
CA ARG A 96 -13.02 17.80 5.26
C ARG A 96 -13.57 16.68 4.41
N LEU A 97 -14.07 15.67 5.08
CA LEU A 97 -14.60 14.44 4.52
C LEU A 97 -16.10 14.42 4.75
N VAL A 98 -16.89 14.38 3.68
CA VAL A 98 -18.34 14.20 3.77
C VAL A 98 -18.68 12.79 3.32
N TRP A 99 -19.34 12.06 4.19
CA TRP A 99 -19.66 10.65 3.99
C TRP A 99 -21.06 10.49 3.46
N ARG A 100 -21.23 9.49 2.59
CA ARG A 100 -22.54 9.06 2.11
C ARG A 100 -23.42 8.70 3.30
N GLY A 101 -24.61 9.31 3.34
CA GLY A 101 -25.54 9.17 4.46
C GLY A 101 -25.42 10.27 5.52
N GLY A 102 -24.54 11.27 5.35
CA GLY A 102 -24.60 12.53 6.09
C GLY A 102 -23.64 12.68 7.27
N GLY A 103 -22.52 11.97 7.30
CA GLY A 103 -21.45 12.19 8.29
C GLY A 103 -20.39 13.18 7.83
N VAL A 104 -19.71 13.85 8.76
CA VAL A 104 -18.58 14.75 8.45
C VAL A 104 -17.42 14.51 9.41
N ASP A 105 -16.21 14.36 8.86
CA ASP A 105 -14.95 14.28 9.62
C ASP A 105 -13.96 15.33 9.11
N ASP A 106 -13.23 15.99 10.01
CA ASP A 106 -12.20 16.97 9.67
C ASP A 106 -10.82 16.43 10.07
N LEU A 107 -9.88 16.42 9.12
CA LEU A 107 -8.45 16.17 9.38
C LEU A 107 -7.72 17.51 9.32
N ARG A 108 -7.12 17.93 10.43
CA ARG A 108 -6.49 19.25 10.53
C ARG A 108 -4.99 19.16 10.42
N ASP A 109 -4.41 20.20 9.81
CA ASP A 109 -2.96 20.44 9.77
C ASP A 109 -2.14 19.27 9.19
N VAL A 110 -2.65 18.64 8.13
CA VAL A 110 -2.02 17.50 7.46
C VAL A 110 -0.89 17.98 6.55
N ASP A 111 0.31 17.41 6.71
CA ASP A 111 1.40 17.60 5.74
C ASP A 111 1.25 16.63 4.57
N THR A 112 0.61 17.09 3.50
CA THR A 112 0.33 16.31 2.28
C THR A 112 1.58 16.09 1.40
N CYS A 113 2.64 16.87 1.62
CA CYS A 113 3.90 16.67 0.90
C CYS A 113 4.72 15.54 1.52
N ALA A 114 4.69 15.44 2.85
CA ALA A 114 5.29 14.34 3.60
C ALA A 114 4.42 13.07 3.53
N GLN A 115 3.10 13.22 3.67
CA GLN A 115 2.13 12.12 3.65
C GLN A 115 1.39 12.09 2.30
N ARG A 116 1.99 11.40 1.34
CA ARG A 116 1.47 11.25 -0.04
C ARG A 116 0.25 10.34 -0.16
N GLN A 117 -0.03 9.58 0.89
CA GLN A 117 -1.19 8.70 0.97
C GLN A 117 -1.87 8.92 2.32
N ILE A 118 -3.14 9.28 2.29
CA ILE A 118 -3.98 9.47 3.46
C ILE A 118 -4.96 8.32 3.52
N VAL A 119 -4.88 7.50 4.56
CA VAL A 119 -5.75 6.35 4.76
C VAL A 119 -6.87 6.77 5.72
N LEU A 120 -8.12 6.65 5.28
CA LEU A 120 -9.30 6.99 6.06
C LEU A 120 -9.82 5.78 6.82
N GLY A 121 -10.10 5.96 8.10
CA GLY A 121 -10.42 4.86 8.99
C GLY A 121 -9.17 4.21 9.58
N PRO A 122 -9.34 3.21 10.47
CA PRO A 122 -8.21 2.40 10.89
C PRO A 122 -7.54 1.79 9.65
N PRO A 123 -6.25 1.43 9.71
CA PRO A 123 -5.72 0.45 8.78
C PRO A 123 -6.59 -0.81 8.92
N LEU A 124 -7.62 -0.95 8.07
CA LEU A 124 -8.42 -2.14 7.97
C LEU A 124 -7.43 -3.31 7.87
N PRO A 125 -7.62 -4.36 8.68
CA PRO A 125 -7.07 -5.64 8.32
C PRO A 125 -7.84 -6.05 7.05
N VAL A 126 -7.22 -5.80 5.89
CA VAL A 126 -7.63 -6.17 4.52
C VAL A 126 -9.08 -6.68 4.36
N PRO A 127 -10.09 -5.88 3.96
CA PRO A 127 -11.49 -6.35 3.86
C PRO A 127 -12.10 -6.24 2.45
N LEU A 128 -13.36 -6.69 2.31
CA LEU A 128 -13.97 -7.90 1.72
C LEU A 128 -14.15 -8.03 0.17
N PRO A 129 -14.50 -9.23 -0.34
CA PRO A 129 -14.50 -9.58 -1.76
C PRO A 129 -15.82 -9.25 -2.43
N GLY A 130 -15.73 -8.52 -3.55
CA GLY A 130 -16.85 -8.24 -4.43
C GLY A 130 -16.62 -6.96 -5.20
N LYS A 131 -16.26 -7.08 -6.47
CA LYS A 131 -15.92 -6.02 -7.44
C LYS A 131 -14.48 -5.52 -7.39
N MET A 132 -13.56 -6.42 -7.71
CA MET A 132 -12.23 -6.02 -8.20
C MET A 132 -12.39 -5.48 -9.63
N ALA A 133 -12.06 -4.20 -9.84
CA ALA A 133 -11.84 -3.67 -11.18
C ALA A 133 -10.56 -4.30 -11.78
N PRO A 134 -10.51 -4.62 -13.10
CA PRO A 134 -9.31 -5.20 -13.71
C PRO A 134 -8.15 -4.20 -13.66
N GLY A 135 -7.02 -4.59 -13.05
CA GLY A 135 -5.80 -3.75 -13.03
C GLY A 135 -4.94 -3.80 -11.76
N TYR A 136 -5.36 -4.49 -10.69
CA TYR A 136 -4.54 -4.65 -9.49
C TYR A 136 -3.53 -5.79 -9.63
N ALA A 137 -2.26 -5.46 -9.81
CA ALA A 137 -1.15 -6.34 -9.49
C ALA A 137 -0.48 -5.82 -8.20
N ALA A 138 -0.65 -6.53 -7.09
CA ALA A 138 -0.01 -6.22 -5.81
C ALA A 138 1.42 -6.81 -5.76
N PRO A 139 2.41 -6.09 -5.21
CA PRO A 139 3.71 -6.69 -4.92
C PRO A 139 3.66 -7.42 -3.56
N GLN A 140 3.43 -8.74 -3.64
CA GLN A 140 4.13 -9.89 -3.01
C GLN A 140 3.20 -11.12 -3.03
N GLY A 141 3.46 -12.03 -3.96
CA GLY A 141 2.56 -13.14 -4.36
C GLY A 141 2.74 -14.42 -3.56
N MET A 142 2.48 -14.39 -2.25
CA MET A 142 2.39 -15.62 -1.46
C MET A 142 1.04 -16.30 -1.65
N ALA A 143 1.03 -17.63 -1.68
CA ALA A 143 -0.19 -18.42 -1.80
C ALA A 143 -0.28 -19.50 -0.72
N LEU A 144 -1.46 -19.65 -0.13
CA LEU A 144 -1.80 -20.73 0.79
C LEU A 144 -2.43 -21.89 0.02
N ARG A 145 -1.95 -23.11 0.24
CA ARG A 145 -2.68 -24.33 -0.17
C ARG A 145 -3.65 -24.75 0.94
N LEU A 146 -4.94 -24.50 0.73
CA LEU A 146 -6.01 -24.97 1.59
C LEU A 146 -6.46 -26.37 1.15
N GLU A 147 -6.43 -27.34 2.06
CA GLU A 147 -6.91 -28.72 1.81
C GLU A 147 -8.13 -29.02 2.70
N ASN A 148 -9.25 -29.39 2.07
CA ASN A 148 -10.43 -29.91 2.76
C ASN A 148 -10.35 -31.44 2.78
N ARG A 149 -9.90 -32.02 3.89
CA ARG A 149 -9.82 -33.47 4.08
C ARG A 149 -11.10 -34.06 4.68
N GLY A 150 -12.06 -33.19 5.00
CA GLY A 150 -13.34 -33.55 5.56
C GLY A 150 -14.38 -34.03 4.57
N GLY A 151 -15.51 -34.45 5.14
CA GLY A 151 -16.73 -34.76 4.38
C GLY A 151 -17.60 -33.54 4.08
N ARG A 152 -17.33 -32.38 4.70
CA ARG A 152 -18.16 -31.17 4.59
C ARG A 152 -17.53 -30.14 3.65
N PRO A 153 -18.28 -29.55 2.71
CA PRO A 153 -17.74 -28.47 1.87
C PRO A 153 -17.41 -27.22 2.70
N ILE A 154 -16.32 -26.55 2.36
CA ILE A 154 -15.95 -25.24 2.91
C ILE A 154 -16.50 -24.16 1.97
N THR A 155 -17.29 -23.23 2.50
CA THR A 155 -17.96 -22.17 1.74
C THR A 155 -17.28 -20.82 1.88
N LEU A 156 -16.55 -20.59 2.98
CA LEU A 156 -15.76 -19.38 3.18
C LEU A 156 -14.39 -19.73 3.76
N ALA A 157 -13.35 -19.05 3.30
CA ALA A 157 -12.00 -19.17 3.86
C ALA A 157 -11.35 -17.80 4.01
N PHE A 158 -10.73 -17.54 5.15
CA PHE A 158 -10.10 -16.27 5.50
C PHE A 158 -8.67 -16.51 5.94
N ALA A 159 -7.75 -15.59 5.64
CA ALA A 159 -6.41 -15.62 6.20
C ALA A 159 -5.94 -14.19 6.50
N THR A 160 -5.36 -13.99 7.68
CA THR A 160 -4.87 -12.70 8.16
C THR A 160 -3.53 -12.91 8.86
N PRO A 161 -2.60 -11.95 8.87
CA PRO A 161 -1.40 -12.05 9.69
C PRO A 161 -1.75 -12.39 11.15
N SER A 162 -0.96 -13.25 11.78
CA SER A 162 -1.29 -13.77 13.11
C SER A 162 -1.39 -12.65 14.15
N GLY A 163 -2.39 -12.74 15.03
CA GLY A 163 -2.65 -11.74 16.07
C GLY A 163 -3.49 -10.54 15.63
N GLN A 164 -3.93 -10.51 14.37
CA GLN A 164 -4.87 -9.50 13.90
C GLN A 164 -6.30 -9.78 14.40
N PRO A 165 -7.06 -8.74 14.80
CA PRO A 165 -8.42 -8.92 15.32
C PRO A 165 -9.44 -9.24 14.22
N ASP A 166 -9.20 -8.77 12.98
CA ASP A 166 -10.11 -8.99 11.86
C ASP A 166 -9.57 -10.01 10.85
N TRP A 167 -10.48 -10.84 10.35
CA TRP A 167 -10.20 -11.94 9.44
C TRP A 167 -10.10 -11.54 7.96
N GLY A 168 -10.60 -10.35 7.62
CA GLY A 168 -10.53 -9.82 6.27
C GLY A 168 -11.49 -10.46 5.25
N GLN A 169 -11.07 -10.52 3.98
CA GLN A 169 -11.88 -11.02 2.87
C GLN A 169 -12.02 -12.54 2.83
N ASP A 170 -13.15 -13.04 2.29
CA ASP A 170 -13.22 -14.43 1.83
C ASP A 170 -12.29 -14.63 0.62
N LEU A 171 -11.30 -15.50 0.79
CA LEU A 171 -10.31 -15.86 -0.22
C LEU A 171 -10.88 -16.83 -1.27
N LEU A 172 -12.00 -17.50 -0.97
CA LEU A 172 -12.69 -18.32 -1.97
C LEU A 172 -13.48 -17.48 -2.97
N LEU A 173 -13.76 -16.21 -2.68
CA LEU A 173 -14.49 -15.29 -3.55
C LEU A 173 -15.85 -15.87 -3.98
N GLY A 174 -16.57 -16.48 -3.02
CA GLY A 174 -17.87 -17.12 -3.26
C GLY A 174 -17.81 -18.50 -3.91
N ARG A 175 -16.62 -19.09 -4.08
CA ARG A 175 -16.46 -20.48 -4.53
C ARG A 175 -16.56 -21.44 -3.34
N THR A 176 -17.01 -22.67 -3.59
CA THR A 176 -17.04 -23.72 -2.57
C THR A 176 -15.89 -24.71 -2.77
N LEU A 177 -15.11 -24.96 -1.71
CA LEU A 177 -14.11 -26.01 -1.70
C LEU A 177 -14.75 -27.34 -1.24
N ARG A 178 -14.98 -28.23 -2.20
CA ARG A 178 -15.62 -29.53 -1.95
C ARG A 178 -14.80 -30.40 -1.00
N ALA A 179 -15.48 -31.37 -0.38
CA ALA A 179 -14.85 -32.45 0.37
C ALA A 179 -13.74 -33.14 -0.45
N GLY A 180 -12.60 -33.39 0.16
CA GLY A 180 -11.41 -33.99 -0.47
C GLY A 180 -10.64 -33.07 -1.42
N ALA A 181 -11.12 -31.85 -1.69
CA ALA A 181 -10.48 -30.94 -2.63
C ALA A 181 -9.39 -30.08 -1.98
N ARG A 182 -8.55 -29.47 -2.83
CA ARG A 182 -7.53 -28.50 -2.43
C ARG A 182 -7.51 -27.31 -3.38
N GLN A 183 -7.20 -26.15 -2.86
CA GLN A 183 -7.15 -24.90 -3.62
C GLN A 183 -5.94 -24.08 -3.20
N SER A 184 -5.28 -23.43 -4.16
CA SER A 184 -4.30 -22.38 -3.89
C SER A 184 -5.00 -21.03 -3.84
N LEU A 185 -4.78 -20.30 -2.76
CA LEU A 185 -5.40 -19.02 -2.45
C LEU A 185 -4.32 -17.96 -2.33
N ALA A 186 -4.46 -16.85 -3.04
CA ALA A 186 -3.58 -15.71 -2.84
C ALA A 186 -3.77 -15.15 -1.43
N LEU A 187 -2.68 -14.93 -0.72
CA LEU A 187 -2.72 -14.33 0.60
C LEU A 187 -2.68 -12.81 0.49
N PRO A 188 -3.29 -12.08 1.45
CA PRO A 188 -3.00 -10.67 1.60
C PRO A 188 -1.49 -10.47 1.89
N PRO A 189 -0.92 -9.30 1.58
CA PRO A 189 0.47 -9.01 1.90
C PRO A 189 0.68 -9.01 3.42
N GLY A 190 1.80 -9.56 3.88
CA GLY A 190 2.09 -9.65 5.32
C GLY A 190 3.33 -10.48 5.65
N PRO A 191 3.68 -10.60 6.94
CA PRO A 191 4.76 -11.46 7.42
C PRO A 191 4.44 -12.95 7.20
N CYS A 192 5.36 -13.85 7.52
CA CYS A 192 5.18 -15.30 7.30
C CYS A 192 4.10 -15.95 8.20
N LEU A 193 3.78 -15.34 9.33
CA LEU A 193 2.86 -15.90 10.33
C LEU A 193 1.42 -15.48 10.06
N TYR A 194 0.54 -16.46 9.87
CA TYR A 194 -0.88 -16.26 9.57
C TYR A 194 -1.80 -17.07 10.49
N ASP A 195 -2.99 -16.51 10.72
CA ASP A 195 -4.15 -17.23 11.22
C ASP A 195 -5.11 -17.48 10.03
N VAL A 196 -5.66 -18.69 9.94
CA VAL A 196 -6.60 -19.10 8.88
C VAL A 196 -7.91 -19.57 9.50
N LYS A 197 -9.03 -19.08 8.99
CA LYS A 197 -10.39 -19.47 9.41
C LYS A 197 -11.18 -20.02 8.23
N VAL A 198 -11.94 -21.08 8.45
CA VAL A 198 -12.86 -21.64 7.47
C VAL A 198 -14.26 -21.73 8.04
N ILE A 199 -15.26 -21.54 7.18
CA ILE A 199 -16.67 -21.78 7.49
C ILE A 199 -17.19 -22.85 6.53
N PHE A 200 -17.77 -23.90 7.09
CA PHE A 200 -18.34 -25.01 6.35
C PHE A 200 -19.78 -24.70 5.89
N ALA A 201 -20.30 -25.48 4.95
CA ALA A 201 -21.65 -25.31 4.43
C ALA A 201 -22.76 -25.44 5.49
N ASP A 202 -22.50 -26.14 6.60
CA ASP A 202 -23.40 -26.26 7.76
C ASP A 202 -23.25 -25.11 8.78
N GLY A 203 -22.39 -24.13 8.49
CA GLY A 203 -22.09 -23.00 9.37
C GLY A 203 -21.05 -23.29 10.44
N ALA A 204 -20.51 -24.52 10.53
CA ALA A 204 -19.43 -24.82 11.46
C ALA A 204 -18.19 -23.96 11.14
N VAL A 205 -17.46 -23.54 12.17
CA VAL A 205 -16.26 -22.72 12.05
C VAL A 205 -15.06 -23.48 12.58
N GLN A 206 -13.94 -23.41 11.86
CA GLN A 206 -12.65 -23.87 12.37
C GLN A 206 -11.55 -22.84 12.08
N GLU A 207 -10.57 -22.80 12.97
CA GLU A 207 -9.45 -21.87 12.91
C GLU A 207 -8.14 -22.63 13.12
N ALA A 208 -7.12 -22.21 12.38
CA ALA A 208 -5.74 -22.64 12.55
C ALA A 208 -4.88 -21.38 12.72
N ARG A 209 -4.32 -21.20 13.91
CA ARG A 209 -3.60 -19.98 14.29
C ARG A 209 -2.09 -20.19 14.35
N GLY A 210 -1.31 -19.14 14.12
CA GLY A 210 0.14 -19.13 14.23
C GLY A 210 0.86 -19.96 13.17
N LEU A 211 0.31 -20.06 11.95
CA LEU A 211 0.89 -20.83 10.86
C LEU A 211 2.07 -20.09 10.23
N ASP A 212 3.24 -20.71 10.17
CA ASP A 212 4.37 -20.22 9.36
C ASP A 212 4.21 -20.68 7.90
N LEU A 213 3.65 -19.80 7.08
CA LEU A 213 3.35 -20.07 5.68
C LEU A 213 4.56 -19.91 4.75
N CYS A 214 5.67 -19.34 5.23
CA CYS A 214 6.93 -19.34 4.49
C CYS A 214 7.62 -20.70 4.59
N ALA A 215 7.61 -21.31 5.78
CA ALA A 215 8.14 -22.65 5.97
C ALA A 215 7.19 -23.73 5.42
N ARG A 216 5.87 -23.55 5.58
CA ARG A 216 4.85 -24.51 5.14
C ARG A 216 3.63 -23.78 4.57
N PRO A 217 3.57 -23.52 3.25
CA PRO A 217 2.47 -22.79 2.62
C PRO A 217 1.20 -23.66 2.44
N ALA A 218 0.80 -24.39 3.48
CA ALA A 218 -0.36 -25.28 3.42
C ALA A 218 -1.02 -25.45 4.79
N VAL A 219 -2.35 -25.58 4.77
CA VAL A 219 -3.18 -25.90 5.94
C VAL A 219 -4.23 -26.94 5.56
N ARG A 220 -4.61 -27.78 6.53
CA ARG A 220 -5.57 -28.87 6.34
C ARG A 220 -6.68 -28.76 7.37
N PHE A 221 -7.92 -28.88 6.92
CA PHE A 221 -9.11 -28.95 7.77
C PHE A 221 -9.85 -30.29 7.54
N PRO A 222 -10.43 -30.89 8.59
CA PRO A 222 -11.23 -32.12 8.55
C PRO A 222 -12.70 -31.89 8.17
#